data_AF-K3YUV5-F1
#
_entry.id   AF-K3YUV5-F1
#
_cell.length_a   1.000
_cell.length_b   1.000
_cell.length_c   1.000
_cell.angle_alpha   90.00
_cell.angle_beta   90.00
_cell.angle_gamma   90.00
#
_symmetry.space_group_name_H-M   'P 1'
#
loop_
_entity.id
_entity.type
_entity.pdbx_description
1 polymer ?
#
loop_
_entity_poly.entity_id
_entity_poly.type
_entity_poly.pdbx_seq_one_letter_code
_entity_poly.pdbx_strand_id
1 'polypeptide(L)'
;MAKGSKSAAAADESAVISTSAPTRPRAMQRVEIEGYSVEGISIAGHETCVMFPSLNLAFDIGRCPPFAVSQDLLFISHAHMDHIGGLPLYVATRGRRRMRPPTVFIPACLADLVRKLFEVHRAMDQSDLDHKLVPLEVGEEYELGKDLRVRPFKTYHVGYVIYRLKHKLKDEYAGLPGKELGTLRKSGVEITNTVSTPEIAFTGDTMSDFILDPDNADVLKAKILVVESTYIDDSKSIEDAREKGHTHLSEDIDVAINRLPPPFRSRVYALKEGF
;
A
#
# COMPACT_ATOMS: atom_id res chain seq x y z
N MET A 1 -70.09 -1.59 38.32
CA MET A 1 -70.24 -1.64 36.85
C MET A 1 -69.40 -0.50 36.29
N ALA A 2 -68.18 -0.80 35.82
CA ALA A 2 -67.79 -1.06 34.41
C ALA A 2 -67.38 0.26 33.73
N LYS A 3 -66.08 0.57 33.57
CA LYS A 3 -65.13 0.13 32.52
C LYS A 3 -65.62 0.31 31.08
N GLY A 4 -64.79 0.95 30.25
CA GLY A 4 -64.75 0.84 28.78
C GLY A 4 -64.62 2.22 28.11
N SER A 5 -63.48 2.68 27.59
CA SER A 5 -62.55 2.18 26.55
C SER A 5 -62.83 2.74 25.16
N LYS A 6 -61.81 3.45 24.63
CA LYS A 6 -61.35 3.57 23.23
C LYS A 6 -62.33 4.02 22.14
N SER A 7 -61.94 5.07 21.41
CA SER A 7 -61.52 4.93 20.00
C SER A 7 -60.85 6.22 19.51
N ALA A 8 -59.59 6.10 19.12
CA ALA A 8 -58.88 7.10 18.34
C ALA A 8 -59.28 6.93 16.87
N ALA A 9 -59.74 8.00 16.23
CA ALA A 9 -59.90 8.05 14.78
C ALA A 9 -58.55 8.48 14.18
N ALA A 10 -57.95 7.57 13.41
CA ALA A 10 -56.72 7.79 12.67
C ALA A 10 -56.98 8.74 11.50
N ALA A 11 -56.20 9.82 11.42
CA ALA A 11 -56.01 10.56 10.18
C ALA A 11 -54.87 9.89 9.40
N ASP A 12 -55.18 9.49 8.19
CA ASP A 12 -54.30 8.91 7.19
C ASP A 12 -53.43 10.02 6.59
N GLU A 13 -52.21 10.18 7.10
CA GLU A 13 -51.13 10.90 6.41
C GLU A 13 -50.18 9.85 5.84
N SER A 14 -50.40 9.51 4.57
CA SER A 14 -49.47 8.76 3.75
C SER A 14 -48.21 9.60 3.50
N ALA A 15 -47.25 9.47 4.41
CA ALA A 15 -45.89 9.99 4.23
C ALA A 15 -45.26 9.32 3.00
N VAL A 16 -45.07 10.10 1.95
CA VAL A 16 -44.30 9.71 0.76
C VAL A 16 -42.85 9.51 1.18
N ILE A 17 -42.48 8.28 1.48
CA ILE A 17 -41.09 7.88 1.67
C ILE A 17 -40.42 8.00 0.30
N SER A 18 -39.67 9.09 0.11
CA SER A 18 -38.72 9.24 -0.99
C SER A 18 -37.66 8.15 -0.85
N THR A 19 -37.89 7.02 -1.51
CA THR A 19 -36.88 5.98 -1.72
C THR A 19 -35.87 6.52 -2.72
N SER A 20 -34.91 7.31 -2.24
CA SER A 20 -33.70 7.58 -3.02
C SER A 20 -33.03 6.23 -3.30
N ALA A 21 -32.93 5.89 -4.59
CA ALA A 21 -32.21 4.71 -5.03
C ALA A 21 -30.78 4.75 -4.46
N PRO A 22 -30.18 3.60 -4.10
CA PRO A 22 -28.78 3.59 -3.67
C PRO A 22 -27.96 4.23 -4.79
N THR A 23 -27.27 5.32 -4.44
CA THR A 23 -26.29 5.96 -5.30
C THR A 23 -25.35 4.89 -5.81
N ARG A 24 -25.19 4.81 -7.14
CA ARG A 24 -24.20 3.91 -7.76
C ARG A 24 -22.87 4.14 -7.05
N PRO A 25 -22.12 3.08 -6.68
CA PRO A 25 -20.79 3.26 -6.11
C PRO A 25 -20.00 4.15 -7.06
N ARG A 26 -19.45 5.23 -6.52
CA ARG A 26 -18.61 6.18 -7.25
C ARG A 26 -17.52 5.35 -7.93
N ALA A 27 -17.37 5.51 -9.25
CA ALA A 27 -16.34 4.78 -9.97
C ALA A 27 -14.99 5.10 -9.33
N MET A 28 -14.29 4.07 -8.87
CA MET A 28 -12.94 4.15 -8.31
C MET A 28 -12.06 5.02 -9.22
N GLN A 29 -11.48 6.07 -8.67
CA GLN A 29 -10.70 7.03 -9.44
C GLN A 29 -9.29 6.48 -9.66
N ARG A 30 -9.02 6.05 -10.89
CA ARG A 30 -7.67 5.73 -11.35
C ARG A 30 -6.92 7.03 -11.63
N VAL A 31 -5.72 7.18 -11.10
CA VAL A 31 -4.84 8.33 -11.34
C VAL A 31 -3.57 7.85 -12.04
N GLU A 32 -3.11 8.57 -13.06
CA GLU A 32 -1.84 8.31 -13.72
C GLU A 32 -0.79 9.29 -13.20
N ILE A 33 0.27 8.78 -12.57
CA ILE A 33 1.37 9.58 -12.00
C ILE A 33 2.69 9.01 -12.50
N GLU A 34 3.54 9.83 -13.14
CA GLU A 34 4.90 9.43 -13.54
C GLU A 34 4.95 8.12 -14.38
N GLY A 35 3.88 7.86 -15.16
CA GLY A 35 3.73 6.67 -15.99
C GLY A 35 3.22 5.42 -15.26
N TYR A 36 2.79 5.55 -14.00
CA TYR A 36 2.15 4.51 -13.23
C TYR A 36 0.68 4.79 -13.01
N SER A 37 -0.12 3.75 -13.20
CA SER A 37 -1.51 3.73 -12.79
C SER A 37 -1.61 3.47 -11.29
N VAL A 38 -2.30 4.35 -10.57
CA VAL A 38 -2.51 4.28 -9.12
C VAL A 38 -4.00 4.19 -8.84
N GLU A 39 -4.38 3.21 -8.01
CA GLU A 39 -5.75 2.95 -7.59
C GLU A 39 -5.74 2.57 -6.11
N GLY A 40 -6.72 3.01 -5.32
CA GLY A 40 -6.74 2.64 -3.90
C GLY A 40 -7.94 3.16 -3.14
N ILE A 41 -7.99 2.81 -1.86
CA ILE A 41 -8.89 3.37 -0.85
C ILE A 41 -8.05 3.61 0.40
N SER A 42 -8.19 4.77 1.04
CA SER A 42 -7.44 5.10 2.25
C SER A 42 -8.29 6.01 3.12
N ILE A 43 -8.90 5.42 4.15
CA ILE A 43 -9.76 6.10 5.11
C ILE A 43 -9.25 5.69 6.50
N ALA A 44 -8.71 6.67 7.24
CA ALA A 44 -8.09 6.45 8.53
C ALA A 44 -8.99 5.65 9.50
N GLY A 45 -8.47 4.59 10.09
CA GLY A 45 -9.17 3.71 11.02
C GLY A 45 -10.22 2.81 10.37
N HIS A 46 -10.42 2.87 9.06
CA HIS A 46 -11.46 2.13 8.34
C HIS A 46 -10.85 1.14 7.34
N GLU A 47 -10.00 1.63 6.43
CA GLU A 47 -9.36 0.81 5.41
C GLU A 47 -8.28 1.57 4.65
N THR A 48 -7.11 0.95 4.51
CA THR A 48 -6.01 1.37 3.63
C THR A 48 -5.68 0.24 2.66
N CYS A 49 -5.67 0.55 1.37
CA CYS A 49 -5.19 -0.30 0.29
C CYS A 49 -4.82 0.56 -0.92
N VAL A 50 -3.53 0.64 -1.25
CA VAL A 50 -3.01 1.44 -2.38
C VAL A 50 -2.29 0.52 -3.36
N MET A 51 -2.62 0.59 -4.63
CA MET A 51 -2.14 -0.36 -5.64
C MET A 51 -1.47 0.31 -6.82
N PHE A 52 -0.59 -0.46 -7.43
CA PHE A 52 0.08 -0.12 -8.68
C PHE A 52 -0.11 -1.29 -9.66
N PRO A 53 -1.23 -1.35 -10.39
CA PRO A 53 -1.60 -2.52 -11.20
C PRO A 53 -0.57 -2.89 -12.26
N SER A 54 0.16 -1.92 -12.83
CA SER A 54 1.21 -2.18 -13.83
C SER A 54 2.43 -2.91 -13.26
N LEU A 55 2.56 -2.95 -11.93
CA LEU A 55 3.59 -3.70 -11.21
C LEU A 55 3.03 -4.92 -10.47
N ASN A 56 1.73 -5.18 -10.60
CA ASN A 56 1.04 -6.30 -9.96
C ASN A 56 1.18 -6.29 -8.42
N LEU A 57 1.14 -5.10 -7.81
CA LEU A 57 1.35 -4.91 -6.38
C LEU A 57 0.27 -4.06 -5.68
N ALA A 58 0.09 -4.34 -4.40
CA ALA A 58 -0.71 -3.58 -3.44
C ALA A 58 0.08 -3.36 -2.13
N PHE A 59 -0.10 -2.19 -1.53
CA PHE A 59 0.29 -1.85 -0.18
C PHE A 59 -0.95 -1.85 0.70
N ASP A 60 -0.89 -2.62 1.79
CA ASP A 60 -1.98 -2.87 2.73
C ASP A 60 -3.27 -3.42 2.09
N ILE A 61 -4.14 -3.97 2.93
CA ILE A 61 -5.39 -4.61 2.52
C ILE A 61 -6.46 -4.58 3.61
N GLY A 62 -6.77 -3.40 4.14
CA GLY A 62 -7.65 -3.22 5.30
C GLY A 62 -8.92 -4.07 5.32
N ARG A 63 -9.81 -3.95 4.31
CA ARG A 63 -11.04 -4.76 4.20
C ARG A 63 -11.09 -5.60 2.93
N CYS A 64 -9.94 -5.77 2.25
CA CYS A 64 -9.84 -6.50 1.00
C CYS A 64 -10.82 -5.95 -0.07
N PRO A 65 -10.54 -4.77 -0.63
CA PRO A 65 -11.42 -4.21 -1.63
C PRO A 65 -11.39 -5.11 -2.89
N PRO A 66 -12.51 -5.33 -3.59
CA PRO A 66 -12.61 -6.35 -4.64
C PRO A 66 -11.57 -6.22 -5.77
N PHE A 67 -11.11 -5.00 -6.04
CA PHE A 67 -10.09 -4.70 -7.04
C PHE A 67 -8.69 -5.20 -6.64
N ALA A 68 -8.37 -5.25 -5.34
CA ALA A 68 -7.04 -5.61 -4.83
C ALA A 68 -6.75 -7.10 -4.94
N VAL A 69 -7.80 -7.92 -5.02
CA VAL A 69 -7.71 -9.36 -5.27
C VAL A 69 -6.90 -9.69 -6.52
N SER A 70 -6.85 -8.78 -7.51
CA SER A 70 -6.09 -8.97 -8.75
C SER A 70 -4.57 -8.92 -8.59
N GLN A 71 -4.05 -8.29 -7.53
CA GLN A 71 -2.62 -8.07 -7.34
C GLN A 71 -1.95 -9.32 -6.73
N ASP A 72 -0.79 -9.73 -7.25
CA ASP A 72 -0.06 -10.93 -6.78
C ASP A 72 0.91 -10.63 -5.64
N LEU A 73 1.41 -9.40 -5.56
CA LEU A 73 2.36 -8.95 -4.56
C LEU A 73 1.64 -8.03 -3.57
N LEU A 74 1.60 -8.43 -2.30
CA LEU A 74 0.96 -7.65 -1.24
C LEU A 74 2.00 -7.30 -0.19
N PHE A 75 2.14 -6.03 0.13
CA PHE A 75 3.05 -5.51 1.14
C PHE A 75 2.25 -4.96 2.32
N ILE A 76 2.33 -5.59 3.48
CA ILE A 76 1.66 -5.11 4.69
C ILE A 76 2.63 -4.23 5.47
N SER A 77 2.30 -2.98 5.71
CA SER A 77 3.13 -2.06 6.50
C SER A 77 3.11 -2.41 7.99
N HIS A 78 1.92 -2.67 8.55
CA HIS A 78 1.73 -2.99 9.96
C HIS A 78 0.39 -3.70 10.23
N ALA A 79 0.16 -4.05 11.50
CA ALA A 79 -0.92 -4.96 11.90
C ALA A 79 -2.20 -4.29 12.42
N HIS A 80 -2.40 -2.97 12.23
CA HIS A 80 -3.69 -2.37 12.51
C HIS A 80 -4.77 -2.95 11.57
N MET A 81 -6.00 -3.04 12.05
CA MET A 81 -7.07 -3.78 11.35
C MET A 81 -7.45 -3.17 10.02
N ASP A 82 -7.36 -1.85 9.90
CA ASP A 82 -7.54 -1.11 8.65
C ASP A 82 -6.38 -1.26 7.66
N HIS A 83 -5.29 -1.95 8.03
CA HIS A 83 -4.17 -2.25 7.12
C HIS A 83 -4.04 -3.73 6.78
N ILE A 84 -4.31 -4.63 7.74
CA ILE A 84 -4.15 -6.09 7.53
C ILE A 84 -5.46 -6.88 7.55
N GLY A 85 -6.57 -6.30 8.02
CA GLY A 85 -7.78 -7.05 8.39
C GLY A 85 -8.36 -7.93 7.26
N GLY A 86 -8.23 -7.49 6.00
CA GLY A 86 -8.70 -8.20 4.83
C GLY A 86 -7.77 -9.31 4.34
N LEU A 87 -6.60 -9.52 4.95
CA LEU A 87 -5.57 -10.44 4.47
C LEU A 87 -6.09 -11.89 4.31
N PRO A 88 -6.79 -12.50 5.29
CA PRO A 88 -7.34 -13.85 5.11
C PRO A 88 -8.39 -13.90 3.99
N LEU A 89 -9.26 -12.90 3.92
CA LEU A 89 -10.30 -12.81 2.89
C LEU A 89 -9.71 -12.66 1.48
N TYR A 90 -8.62 -11.91 1.35
CA TYR A 90 -7.88 -11.74 0.10
C TYR A 90 -7.35 -13.08 -0.41
N VAL A 91 -6.64 -13.83 0.44
CA VAL A 91 -6.10 -15.14 0.08
C VAL A 91 -7.23 -16.13 -0.25
N ALA A 92 -8.27 -16.19 0.58
CA ALA A 92 -9.44 -17.04 0.35
C ALA A 92 -10.12 -16.72 -0.99
N THR A 93 -10.32 -15.44 -1.30
CA THR A 93 -10.97 -15.00 -2.54
C THR A 93 -10.14 -15.38 -3.77
N ARG A 94 -8.81 -15.22 -3.71
CA ARG A 94 -7.91 -15.66 -4.79
C ARG A 94 -7.97 -17.17 -5.00
N GLY A 95 -7.96 -17.96 -3.92
CA GLY A 95 -8.12 -19.42 -3.97
C GLY A 95 -9.44 -19.84 -4.62
N ARG A 96 -10.57 -19.24 -4.21
CA ARG A 96 -11.89 -19.51 -4.81
C ARG A 96 -11.95 -19.15 -6.30
N ARG A 97 -11.24 -18.11 -6.71
CA ARG A 97 -11.11 -17.70 -8.12
C ARG A 97 -10.05 -18.49 -8.90
N ARG A 98 -9.40 -19.50 -8.28
CA ARG A 98 -8.32 -20.32 -8.86
C ARG A 98 -7.17 -19.47 -9.40
N MET A 99 -6.90 -18.35 -8.73
CA MET A 99 -5.80 -17.46 -9.06
C MET A 99 -4.49 -18.02 -8.48
N ARG A 100 -3.37 -17.54 -8.98
CA ARG A 100 -2.05 -17.88 -8.42
C ARG A 100 -2.02 -17.51 -6.93
N PRO A 101 -1.45 -18.36 -6.03
CA PRO A 101 -1.21 -17.98 -4.65
C PRO A 101 -0.39 -16.67 -4.57
N PRO A 102 -0.81 -15.68 -3.77
CA PRO A 102 -0.12 -14.41 -3.68
C PRO A 102 1.18 -14.54 -2.88
N THR A 103 2.09 -13.58 -3.07
CA THR A 103 3.23 -13.37 -2.18
C THR A 103 2.94 -12.18 -1.27
N VAL A 104 2.95 -12.44 0.04
CA VAL A 104 2.63 -11.47 1.08
C VAL A 104 3.91 -11.14 1.82
N PHE A 105 4.35 -9.89 1.71
CA PHE A 105 5.49 -9.32 2.41
C PHE A 105 5.00 -8.64 3.69
N ILE A 106 5.70 -8.87 4.79
CA ILE A 106 5.35 -8.33 6.10
C ILE A 106 6.62 -7.95 6.86
N PRO A 107 6.53 -7.03 7.85
CA PRO A 107 7.59 -6.85 8.83
C PRO A 107 7.92 -8.18 9.49
N ALA A 108 9.21 -8.50 9.62
CA ALA A 108 9.66 -9.76 10.18
C ALA A 108 9.12 -10.02 11.60
N CYS A 109 8.94 -8.96 12.41
CA CYS A 109 8.35 -9.03 13.74
C CYS A 109 6.90 -9.54 13.75
N LEU A 110 6.16 -9.47 12.64
CA LEU A 110 4.78 -9.95 12.51
C LEU A 110 4.68 -11.41 12.03
N ALA A 111 5.80 -12.05 11.68
CA ALA A 111 5.80 -13.34 10.98
C ALA A 111 5.01 -14.43 11.72
N ASP A 112 5.26 -14.61 13.00
CA ASP A 112 4.60 -15.65 13.79
C ASP A 112 3.14 -15.34 14.06
N LEU A 113 2.78 -14.06 14.21
CA LEU A 113 1.41 -13.63 14.41
C LEU A 113 0.56 -13.86 13.15
N VAL A 114 1.10 -13.52 11.97
CA VAL A 114 0.41 -13.72 10.69
C VAL A 114 0.29 -15.20 10.35
N ARG A 115 1.31 -16.03 10.66
CA ARG A 115 1.20 -17.49 10.53
C ARG A 115 0.07 -18.05 11.38
N LYS A 116 -0.01 -17.66 12.65
CA LYS A 116 -1.10 -18.06 13.56
C LYS A 116 -2.47 -17.58 13.08
N LEU A 117 -2.56 -16.36 12.55
CA LEU A 117 -3.79 -15.84 11.95
C LEU A 117 -4.30 -16.78 10.84
N PHE A 118 -3.42 -17.21 9.93
CA PHE A 118 -3.79 -18.16 8.90
C PHE A 118 -4.13 -19.54 9.47
N GLU A 119 -3.38 -20.06 10.44
CA GLU A 119 -3.72 -21.33 11.10
C GLU A 119 -5.14 -21.33 11.69
N VAL A 120 -5.51 -20.25 12.39
CA VAL A 120 -6.86 -20.08 12.95
C VAL A 120 -7.91 -20.04 11.84
N HIS A 121 -7.68 -19.27 10.78
CA HIS A 121 -8.63 -19.22 9.66
C HIS A 121 -8.74 -20.55 8.90
N ARG A 122 -7.63 -21.28 8.69
CA ARG A 122 -7.65 -22.63 8.08
C ARG A 122 -8.49 -23.58 8.92
N ALA A 123 -8.35 -23.55 10.25
CA ALA A 123 -9.11 -24.40 11.16
C ALA A 123 -10.62 -24.09 11.13
N MET A 124 -11.00 -22.80 10.99
CA MET A 124 -12.40 -22.38 10.91
C MET A 124 -13.03 -22.63 9.53
N ASP A 125 -12.34 -22.22 8.45
CA ASP A 125 -12.85 -22.23 7.07
C ASP A 125 -12.63 -23.58 6.37
N GLN A 126 -11.78 -24.44 6.92
CA GLN A 126 -11.40 -25.73 6.33
C GLN A 126 -10.84 -25.60 4.90
N SER A 127 -10.07 -24.53 4.67
CA SER A 127 -9.42 -24.25 3.39
C SER A 127 -7.89 -24.12 3.57
N ASP A 128 -7.13 -24.36 2.49
CA ASP A 128 -5.66 -24.33 2.54
C ASP A 128 -5.10 -22.91 2.70
N LEU A 129 -5.84 -21.90 2.26
CA LEU A 129 -5.40 -20.50 2.21
C LEU A 129 -3.97 -20.37 1.68
N ASP A 130 -3.73 -20.90 0.47
CA ASP A 130 -2.39 -20.92 -0.13
C ASP A 130 -1.84 -19.52 -0.37
N HIS A 131 -0.68 -19.24 0.21
CA HIS A 131 0.07 -18.01 0.03
C HIS A 131 1.55 -18.24 0.34
N LYS A 132 2.42 -17.39 -0.21
CA LYS A 132 3.82 -17.30 0.18
C LYS A 132 3.99 -16.12 1.14
N LEU A 133 4.37 -16.40 2.39
CA LEU A 133 4.68 -15.36 3.38
C LEU A 133 6.18 -15.04 3.37
N VAL A 134 6.55 -13.78 3.20
CA VAL A 134 7.93 -13.29 3.17
C VAL A 134 8.12 -12.25 4.28
N PRO A 135 8.66 -12.64 5.44
CA PRO A 135 9.09 -11.66 6.43
C PRO A 135 10.33 -10.91 5.94
N LEU A 136 10.36 -9.59 6.13
CA LEU A 136 11.52 -8.75 5.80
C LEU A 136 11.89 -7.87 6.99
N GLU A 137 13.18 -7.77 7.25
CA GLU A 137 13.75 -6.78 8.17
C GLU A 137 13.94 -5.42 7.49
N VAL A 138 13.98 -4.34 8.28
CA VAL A 138 14.32 -3.01 7.74
C VAL A 138 15.70 -3.05 7.09
N GLY A 139 15.79 -2.55 5.85
CA GLY A 139 17.00 -2.57 5.05
C GLY A 139 17.23 -3.86 4.25
N GLU A 140 16.46 -4.92 4.51
CA GLU A 140 16.58 -6.19 3.78
C GLU A 140 16.04 -6.04 2.35
N GLU A 141 16.90 -6.30 1.37
CA GLU A 141 16.52 -6.26 -0.04
C GLU A 141 15.96 -7.61 -0.51
N TYR A 142 14.83 -7.58 -1.23
CA TYR A 142 14.22 -8.77 -1.81
C TYR A 142 13.91 -8.55 -3.30
N GLU A 143 14.37 -9.46 -4.16
CA GLU A 143 14.10 -9.42 -5.59
C GLU A 143 12.72 -9.99 -5.92
N LEU A 144 11.84 -9.15 -6.46
CA LEU A 144 10.46 -9.50 -6.83
C LEU A 144 10.39 -10.19 -8.20
N GLY A 145 11.50 -10.20 -8.93
CA GLY A 145 11.66 -10.73 -10.28
C GLY A 145 13.00 -10.29 -10.84
N LYS A 146 13.13 -10.22 -12.17
CA LYS A 146 14.39 -9.82 -12.84
C LYS A 146 14.68 -8.33 -12.71
N ASP A 147 13.63 -7.50 -12.74
CA ASP A 147 13.78 -6.06 -12.95
C ASP A 147 13.25 -5.24 -11.75
N LEU A 148 12.79 -5.90 -10.69
CA LEU A 148 12.18 -5.25 -9.53
C LEU A 148 12.76 -5.78 -8.22
N ARG A 149 12.93 -4.87 -7.27
CA ARG A 149 13.41 -5.15 -5.92
C ARG A 149 12.61 -4.33 -4.92
N VAL A 150 12.34 -4.88 -3.76
CA VAL A 150 11.78 -4.15 -2.62
C VAL A 150 12.82 -4.04 -1.51
N ARG A 151 12.76 -2.96 -0.75
CA ARG A 151 13.46 -2.80 0.52
C ARG A 151 12.50 -2.15 1.53
N PRO A 152 12.29 -2.74 2.72
CA PRO A 152 11.62 -2.03 3.79
C PRO A 152 12.54 -0.94 4.33
N PHE A 153 11.97 0.21 4.69
CA PHE A 153 12.70 1.33 5.28
C PHE A 153 12.03 1.77 6.58
N LYS A 154 12.79 2.48 7.40
CA LYS A 154 12.37 2.84 8.75
C LYS A 154 11.34 3.97 8.71
N THR A 155 10.19 3.71 9.30
CA THR A 155 9.16 4.70 9.66
C THR A 155 8.74 4.46 11.12
N TYR A 156 7.66 5.08 11.60
CA TYR A 156 7.11 4.72 12.92
C TYR A 156 6.70 3.25 12.96
N HIS A 157 6.06 2.78 11.89
CA HIS A 157 5.83 1.36 11.63
C HIS A 157 6.91 0.82 10.67
N VAL A 158 6.53 0.49 9.42
CA VAL A 158 7.47 0.10 8.35
C VAL A 158 6.97 0.64 7.02
N GLY A 159 7.87 1.30 6.27
CA GLY A 159 7.63 1.68 4.89
C GLY A 159 8.30 0.70 3.92
N TYR A 160 7.90 0.74 2.65
CA TYR A 160 8.49 -0.04 1.56
C TYR A 160 8.88 0.85 0.40
N VAL A 161 10.05 0.61 -0.18
CA VAL A 161 10.48 1.22 -1.45
C VAL A 161 10.71 0.14 -2.50
N ILE A 162 10.12 0.34 -3.67
CA ILE A 162 10.24 -0.49 -4.86
C ILE A 162 11.24 0.15 -5.81
N TYR A 163 12.28 -0.60 -6.16
CA TYR A 163 13.28 -0.21 -7.14
C TYR A 163 13.05 -0.93 -8.46
N ARG A 164 13.40 -0.23 -9.53
CA ARG A 164 13.64 -0.85 -10.84
C ARG A 164 15.12 -1.10 -11.02
N LEU A 165 15.46 -2.32 -11.42
CA LEU A 165 16.81 -2.74 -11.75
C LEU A 165 17.02 -2.60 -13.26
N LYS A 166 18.15 -2.01 -13.66
CA LYS A 166 18.60 -1.94 -15.05
C LYS A 166 20.02 -2.47 -15.14
N HIS A 167 20.22 -3.49 -15.97
CA HIS A 167 21.55 -4.00 -16.26
C HIS A 167 22.16 -3.25 -17.43
N LYS A 168 23.21 -2.47 -17.17
CA LYS A 168 23.98 -1.76 -18.20
C LYS A 168 25.28 -2.50 -18.44
N LEU A 169 25.73 -2.58 -19.69
CA LEU A 169 27.03 -3.15 -20.01
C LEU A 169 28.13 -2.37 -19.26
N LYS A 170 29.11 -3.07 -18.67
CA LYS A 170 30.27 -2.41 -18.05
C LYS A 170 31.07 -1.69 -19.14
N ASP A 171 31.63 -0.54 -18.80
CA ASP A 171 32.35 0.31 -19.77
C ASP A 171 33.55 -0.42 -20.40
N GLU A 172 34.18 -1.34 -19.66
CA GLU A 172 35.28 -2.19 -20.13
C GLU A 172 34.89 -3.17 -21.27
N TYR A 173 33.60 -3.47 -21.43
CA TYR A 173 33.08 -4.28 -22.53
C TYR A 173 32.36 -3.45 -23.60
N ALA A 174 32.35 -2.12 -23.47
CA ALA A 174 31.71 -1.24 -24.44
C ALA A 174 32.39 -1.37 -25.81
N GLY A 175 31.58 -1.54 -26.87
CA GLY A 175 32.06 -1.68 -28.24
C GLY A 175 32.45 -3.11 -28.65
N LEU A 176 32.47 -4.08 -27.72
CA LEU A 176 32.69 -5.48 -28.10
C LEU A 176 31.53 -6.03 -28.96
N PRO A 177 31.82 -6.84 -30.00
CA PRO A 177 30.78 -7.49 -30.79
C PRO A 177 29.86 -8.38 -29.95
N GLY A 178 28.56 -8.43 -30.28
CA GLY A 178 27.57 -9.20 -29.53
C GLY A 178 27.89 -10.70 -29.38
N LYS A 179 28.64 -11.29 -30.32
CA LYS A 179 29.10 -12.69 -30.24
C LYS A 179 30.13 -12.91 -29.13
N GLU A 180 31.02 -11.95 -28.93
CA GLU A 180 32.04 -12.00 -27.88
C GLU A 180 31.40 -11.77 -26.51
N LEU A 181 30.50 -10.78 -26.39
CA LEU A 181 29.69 -10.55 -25.19
C LEU A 181 28.88 -11.80 -24.79
N GLY A 182 28.30 -12.48 -25.77
CA GLY A 182 27.57 -13.74 -25.55
C GLY A 182 28.47 -14.87 -25.05
N THR A 183 29.73 -14.91 -25.47
CA THR A 183 30.72 -15.90 -25.02
C THR A 183 31.13 -15.62 -23.58
N LEU A 184 31.41 -14.35 -23.25
CA LEU A 184 31.73 -13.91 -21.89
C LEU A 184 30.60 -14.20 -20.89
N ARG A 185 29.34 -13.93 -21.27
CA ARG A 185 28.19 -14.30 -20.43
C ARG A 185 28.10 -15.80 -20.19
N LYS A 186 28.33 -16.62 -21.22
CA LYS A 186 28.27 -18.09 -21.10
C LYS A 186 29.42 -18.65 -20.26
N SER A 187 30.56 -17.98 -20.22
CA SER A 187 31.67 -18.33 -19.33
C SER A 187 31.49 -17.82 -17.90
N GLY A 188 30.34 -17.23 -17.56
CA GLY A 188 30.02 -16.75 -16.21
C GLY A 188 30.61 -15.39 -15.87
N VAL A 189 31.19 -14.67 -16.83
CA VAL A 189 31.72 -13.33 -16.59
C VAL A 189 30.57 -12.35 -16.46
N GLU A 190 30.53 -11.61 -15.35
CA GLU A 190 29.54 -10.56 -15.13
C GLU A 190 29.92 -9.32 -15.96
N ILE A 191 29.34 -9.23 -17.15
CA ILE A 191 29.63 -8.13 -18.09
C ILE A 191 28.76 -6.88 -17.89
N THR A 192 27.84 -6.87 -16.91
CA THR A 192 26.92 -5.76 -16.68
C THR A 192 27.01 -5.23 -15.26
N ASN A 193 26.86 -3.92 -15.10
CA ASN A 193 26.55 -3.27 -13.83
C ASN A 193 25.03 -3.21 -13.63
N THR A 194 24.57 -3.49 -12.41
CA THR A 194 23.16 -3.30 -12.04
C THR A 194 23.00 -1.90 -11.47
N VAL A 195 22.13 -1.11 -12.09
CA VAL A 195 21.72 0.21 -11.60
C VAL A 195 20.31 0.10 -11.04
N SER A 196 20.12 0.42 -9.77
CA SER A 196 18.81 0.50 -9.13
C SER A 196 18.29 1.94 -9.14
N THR A 197 17.00 2.12 -9.43
CA THR A 197 16.32 3.41 -9.33
C THR A 197 15.06 3.27 -8.49
N PRO A 198 14.87 4.06 -7.42
CA PRO A 198 13.65 4.02 -6.63
C PRO A 198 12.47 4.51 -7.49
N GLU A 199 11.42 3.72 -7.57
CA GLU A 199 10.24 4.01 -8.39
C GLU A 199 9.07 4.43 -7.52
N ILE A 200 8.70 3.62 -6.53
CA ILE A 200 7.55 3.87 -5.65
C ILE A 200 8.01 3.66 -4.21
N ALA A 201 7.61 4.57 -3.33
CA ALA A 201 7.74 4.38 -1.90
C ALA A 201 6.38 4.56 -1.22
N PHE A 202 6.13 3.74 -0.21
CA PHE A 202 4.93 3.77 0.63
C PHE A 202 5.38 3.79 2.09
N THR A 203 4.95 4.77 2.87
CA THR A 203 5.44 4.96 4.25
C THR A 203 4.78 4.04 5.27
N GLY A 204 3.56 3.57 4.97
CA GLY A 204 2.62 3.15 6.01
C GLY A 204 2.29 4.32 6.93
N ASP A 205 1.71 3.99 8.08
CA ASP A 205 1.44 4.97 9.14
C ASP A 205 2.77 5.43 9.76
N THR A 206 2.96 6.73 9.82
CA THR A 206 4.19 7.36 10.30
C THR A 206 4.02 8.82 10.68
N MET A 207 5.01 9.31 11.40
CA MET A 207 5.29 10.74 11.63
C MET A 207 6.31 11.27 10.61
N SER A 208 6.38 12.59 10.44
CA SER A 208 7.24 13.28 9.46
C SER A 208 8.75 13.10 9.65
N ASP A 209 9.18 12.58 10.81
CA ASP A 209 10.59 12.32 11.13
C ASP A 209 11.28 11.39 10.11
N PHE A 210 10.52 10.52 9.42
CA PHE A 210 11.08 9.64 8.38
C PHE A 210 11.77 10.42 7.26
N ILE A 211 11.37 11.67 7.00
CA ILE A 211 11.93 12.55 5.96
C ILE A 211 13.32 13.05 6.37
N LEU A 212 13.55 13.20 7.68
CA LEU A 212 14.80 13.72 8.24
C LEU A 212 15.81 12.60 8.52
N ASP A 213 15.38 11.34 8.49
CA ASP A 213 16.26 10.19 8.65
C ASP A 213 17.20 10.08 7.43
N PRO A 214 18.54 10.19 7.61
CA PRO A 214 19.49 10.11 6.51
C PRO A 214 19.48 8.74 5.80
N ASP A 215 19.07 7.67 6.49
CA ASP A 215 18.97 6.33 5.91
C ASP A 215 17.78 6.20 4.95
N ASN A 216 16.85 7.17 4.97
CA ASN A 216 15.71 7.28 4.06
C ASN A 216 15.96 8.26 2.89
N ALA A 217 17.17 8.79 2.71
CA ALA A 217 17.45 9.80 1.69
C ALA A 217 17.17 9.33 0.25
N ASP A 218 17.20 8.03 -0.02
CA ASP A 218 16.89 7.45 -1.32
C ASP A 218 15.38 7.24 -1.54
N VAL A 219 14.60 7.03 -0.48
CA VAL A 219 13.12 6.97 -0.50
C VAL A 219 12.56 8.26 -1.07
N LEU A 220 13.12 9.41 -0.68
CA LEU A 220 12.73 10.73 -1.18
C LEU A 220 13.02 10.93 -2.68
N LYS A 221 13.82 10.06 -3.29
CA LYS A 221 14.12 10.06 -4.73
C LYS A 221 13.16 9.19 -5.54
N ALA A 222 12.24 8.48 -4.90
CA ALA A 222 11.22 7.71 -5.59
C ALA A 222 10.42 8.58 -6.57
N LYS A 223 9.96 8.00 -7.67
CA LYS A 223 9.13 8.74 -8.60
C LYS A 223 7.78 9.11 -7.99
N ILE A 224 7.25 8.21 -7.17
CA ILE A 224 6.01 8.36 -6.41
C ILE A 224 6.32 8.03 -4.97
N LEU A 225 6.02 8.96 -4.06
CA LEU A 225 6.09 8.75 -2.61
C LEU A 225 4.67 8.87 -2.06
N VAL A 226 4.12 7.78 -1.56
CA VAL A 226 2.82 7.69 -0.90
C VAL A 226 3.06 7.85 0.60
N VAL A 227 2.58 8.95 1.16
CA VAL A 227 2.71 9.30 2.58
C VAL A 227 1.31 9.33 3.19
N GLU A 228 1.16 8.81 4.40
CA GLU A 228 -0.09 9.01 5.12
C GLU A 228 -0.32 10.49 5.47
N SER A 229 -1.58 10.87 5.63
CA SER A 229 -1.96 12.21 6.06
C SER A 229 -3.31 12.13 6.77
N THR A 230 -3.27 11.67 8.01
CA THR A 230 -4.45 11.35 8.82
C THR A 230 -5.30 12.57 9.15
N TYR A 231 -4.68 13.74 9.27
CA TYR A 231 -5.36 15.00 9.61
C TYR A 231 -5.11 16.04 8.53
N ILE A 232 -6.19 16.48 7.89
CA ILE A 232 -6.16 17.34 6.69
C ILE A 232 -6.58 18.78 7.03
N ASP A 233 -7.19 19.00 8.19
CA ASP A 233 -7.74 20.27 8.68
C ASP A 233 -7.39 20.52 10.14
N ASP A 234 -7.63 21.73 10.65
CA ASP A 234 -7.36 22.11 12.04
C ASP A 234 -8.32 21.45 13.06
N SER A 235 -9.08 20.42 12.67
CA SER A 235 -10.01 19.72 13.56
C SER A 235 -9.29 18.92 14.65
N LYS A 236 -8.00 18.64 14.45
CA LYS A 236 -7.10 17.99 15.41
C LYS A 236 -5.77 18.72 15.48
N SER A 237 -5.20 18.79 16.69
CA SER A 237 -3.90 19.43 16.89
C SER A 237 -2.77 18.55 16.36
N ILE A 238 -1.61 19.16 16.10
CA ILE A 238 -0.39 18.44 15.73
C ILE A 238 0.03 17.49 16.86
N GLU A 239 -0.14 17.91 18.11
CA GLU A 239 0.16 17.11 19.30
C GLU A 239 -0.69 15.83 19.35
N ASP A 240 -1.99 15.92 19.06
CA ASP A 240 -2.89 14.76 18.99
C ASP A 240 -2.49 13.77 17.88
N ALA A 241 -2.00 14.28 16.75
CA ALA A 241 -1.52 13.46 15.64
C ALA A 241 -0.27 12.68 16.04
N ARG A 242 0.69 13.37 16.65
CA ARG A 242 1.96 12.78 17.11
C ARG A 242 1.76 11.76 18.23
N GLU A 243 0.86 12.02 19.18
CA GLU A 243 0.56 11.07 20.27
C GLU A 243 0.05 9.71 19.72
N LYS A 244 -0.59 9.72 18.55
CA LYS A 244 -1.11 8.52 17.89
C LYS A 244 -0.18 7.95 16.81
N GLY A 245 1.01 8.53 16.63
CA GLY A 245 1.98 8.09 15.62
C GLY A 245 1.65 8.49 14.18
N HIS A 246 0.82 9.51 14.00
CA HIS A 246 0.27 9.94 12.72
C HIS A 246 0.79 11.30 12.24
N THR A 247 0.62 11.60 10.95
CA THR A 247 1.05 12.88 10.34
C THR A 247 -0.11 13.86 10.09
N HIS A 248 0.10 15.14 10.39
CA HIS A 248 -0.80 16.25 10.07
C HIS A 248 -0.37 16.97 8.78
N LEU A 249 -1.32 17.27 7.88
CA LEU A 249 -1.05 17.84 6.56
C LEU A 249 -0.62 19.30 6.60
N SER A 250 -1.25 20.11 7.46
CA SER A 250 -1.17 21.58 7.38
C SER A 250 0.13 22.21 7.90
N GLU A 251 1.07 21.44 8.46
CA GLU A 251 2.36 22.01 8.88
C GLU A 251 3.54 21.05 8.69
N ASP A 252 3.45 19.78 9.11
CA ASP A 252 4.60 18.88 9.14
C ASP A 252 5.06 18.43 7.73
N ILE A 253 4.13 18.14 6.81
CA ILE A 253 4.46 17.71 5.43
C ILE A 253 4.94 18.89 4.59
N ASP A 254 4.24 20.03 4.61
CA ASP A 254 4.63 21.20 3.82
C ASP A 254 5.95 21.81 4.32
N VAL A 255 6.20 21.86 5.64
CA VAL A 255 7.50 22.28 6.19
C VAL A 255 8.60 21.30 5.81
N ALA A 256 8.35 19.99 5.88
CA ALA A 256 9.33 18.99 5.47
C ALA A 256 9.63 19.07 3.96
N ILE A 257 8.62 19.21 3.10
CA ILE A 257 8.78 19.42 1.65
C ILE A 257 9.53 20.72 1.37
N ASN A 258 9.25 21.79 2.11
CA ASN A 258 9.98 23.04 1.97
C ASN A 258 11.45 22.93 2.41
N ARG A 259 11.82 21.96 3.24
CA ARG A 259 13.23 21.63 3.54
C ARG A 259 13.89 20.77 2.46
N LEU A 260 13.13 20.16 1.55
CA LEU A 260 13.68 19.38 0.43
C LEU A 260 14.26 20.30 -0.66
N PRO A 261 15.29 19.83 -1.39
CA PRO A 261 15.84 20.55 -2.54
C PRO A 261 14.76 20.90 -3.59
N PRO A 262 14.90 22.04 -4.31
CA PRO A 262 13.91 22.51 -5.30
C PRO A 262 13.34 21.47 -6.29
N PRO A 263 14.09 20.50 -6.84
CA PRO A 263 13.54 19.53 -7.80
C PRO A 263 12.47 18.58 -7.23
N PHE A 264 12.29 18.50 -5.90
CA PHE A 264 11.32 17.61 -5.27
C PHE A 264 9.94 18.25 -5.03
N ARG A 265 9.85 19.59 -5.02
CA ARG A 265 8.62 20.31 -4.61
C ARG A 265 7.47 20.24 -5.63
N SER A 266 7.75 20.01 -6.91
CA SER A 266 6.74 20.03 -7.99
C SER A 266 6.02 18.70 -8.22
N ARG A 267 6.23 17.69 -7.37
CA ARG A 267 5.76 16.30 -7.56
C ARG A 267 4.87 15.80 -6.42
N VAL A 268 4.36 16.72 -5.60
CA VAL A 268 3.51 16.43 -4.44
C VAL A 268 2.05 16.40 -4.90
N TYR A 269 1.47 15.21 -4.92
CA TYR A 269 0.03 15.04 -5.12
C TYR A 269 -0.61 14.88 -3.75
N ALA A 270 -1.03 15.99 -3.14
CA ALA A 270 -1.85 15.92 -1.93
C ALA A 270 -3.24 15.42 -2.35
N LEU A 271 -3.52 14.15 -2.10
CA LEU A 271 -4.81 13.53 -2.36
C LEU A 271 -5.77 13.97 -1.25
N LYS A 272 -6.26 15.21 -1.35
CA LYS A 272 -7.13 15.85 -0.34
C LYS A 272 -8.62 15.54 -0.54
N GLU A 273 -9.00 14.95 -1.67
CA GLU A 273 -10.38 14.55 -1.95
C GLU A 273 -10.45 13.18 -2.63
N GLY A 274 -11.18 12.26 -2.01
CA GLY A 274 -11.85 11.13 -2.65
C GLY A 274 -10.96 10.09 -3.31
N PHE A 275 -10.30 9.27 -2.49
CA PHE A 275 -10.40 7.83 -2.71
C PHE A 275 -11.71 7.31 -2.11
#